data_AF-A0A2S6B033-F1
#
_entry.id   AF-A0A2S6B033-F1
#
_cell.length_a   1.000
_cell.length_b   1.000
_cell.length_c   1.000
_cell.angle_alpha   90.00
_cell.angle_beta   90.00
_cell.angle_gamma   90.00
#
_symmetry.space_group_name_H-M   'P 1'
#
loop_
_entity.id
_entity.type
_entity.pdbx_description
1 polymer ?
#
loop_
_entity_poly.entity_id
_entity_poly.type
_entity_poly.pdbx_seq_one_letter_code
_entity_poly.pdbx_strand_id
1 'polypeptide(L)'
;LVLPPRQRDEARALFARALLHTAPGGTVLASMPNAEGAKSGEADLAGLAGTVQHQSKHKCRVFWSTPNAAGIDQALLAEWLALDAPREIVDGY
;
A
#
# COMPACT_ATOMS: atom_id res chain seq x y z
N LEU A 1 -9.52 1.87 4.71
CA LEU A 1 -8.89 3.13 4.27
C LEU A 1 -7.50 3.20 4.90
N VAL A 2 -6.48 3.55 4.12
CA VAL A 2 -5.12 3.84 4.60
C VAL A 2 -4.69 5.25 4.19
N LEU A 3 -3.84 5.87 5.00
CA LEU A 3 -3.24 7.20 4.76
C LEU A 3 -1.72 7.03 4.71
N PRO A 4 -1.16 6.67 3.55
CA PRO A 4 0.25 6.33 3.44
C PRO A 4 1.15 7.53 3.74
N PRO A 5 2.24 7.33 4.50
CA PRO A 5 3.25 8.35 4.73
C PRO A 5 4.06 8.62 3.46
N ARG A 6 4.87 9.68 3.48
CA ARG A 6 5.76 10.03 2.37
C ARG A 6 6.89 9.01 2.15
N GLN A 7 7.30 8.30 3.20
CA GLN A 7 8.34 7.26 3.13
C GLN A 7 7.82 6.07 2.32
N ARG A 8 8.46 5.81 1.17
CA ARG A 8 7.96 4.83 0.19
C ARG A 8 7.87 3.41 0.75
N ASP A 9 8.89 2.97 1.48
CA ASP A 9 8.91 1.61 2.01
C ASP A 9 7.87 1.41 3.11
N GLU A 10 7.65 2.42 3.95
CA GLU A 10 6.58 2.42 4.95
C GLU A 10 5.18 2.43 4.30
N ALA A 11 4.99 3.22 3.22
CA ALA A 11 3.76 3.21 2.43
C ALA A 11 3.49 1.85 1.79
N ARG A 12 4.52 1.19 1.24
CA ARG A 12 4.44 -0.15 0.66
C ARG A 12 4.07 -1.20 1.69
N ALA A 13 4.71 -1.17 2.85
CA ALA A 13 4.37 -2.09 3.93
C ALA A 13 2.93 -1.89 4.43
N LEU A 14 2.47 -0.64 4.50
CA LEU A 14 1.08 -0.31 4.82
C LEU A 14 0.09 -0.86 3.78
N PHE A 15 0.40 -0.78 2.48
CA PHE A 15 -0.43 -1.40 1.44
C PHE A 15 -0.51 -2.91 1.58
N ALA A 16 0.64 -3.56 1.82
CA ALA A 16 0.72 -5.01 2.00
C ALA A 16 -0.11 -5.46 3.21
N ARG A 17 0.04 -4.78 4.35
CA ARG A 17 -0.78 -5.04 5.54
C ARG A 17 -2.27 -4.81 5.30
N ALA A 18 -2.63 -3.75 4.58
CA ALA A 18 -4.02 -3.47 4.27
C ALA A 18 -4.66 -4.61 3.45
N LEU A 19 -3.95 -5.15 2.46
CA LEU A 19 -4.42 -6.28 1.66
C LEU A 19 -4.54 -7.56 2.50
N LEU A 20 -3.55 -7.85 3.34
CA LEU A 20 -3.56 -9.03 4.22
C LEU A 20 -4.79 -9.04 5.14
N HIS A 21 -5.21 -7.88 5.64
CA HIS A 21 -6.36 -7.75 6.54
C HIS A 21 -7.70 -7.54 5.81
N THR A 22 -7.68 -7.39 4.49
CA THR A 22 -8.91 -7.18 3.71
C THR A 22 -9.62 -8.51 3.51
N ALA A 23 -10.86 -8.60 3.96
CA ALA A 23 -11.70 -9.77 3.74
C ALA A 23 -11.92 -10.00 2.22
N PRO A 24 -12.19 -11.25 1.78
CA PRO A 24 -12.51 -11.52 0.38
C PRO A 24 -13.63 -10.62 -0.16
N GLY A 25 -13.40 -9.99 -1.32
CA GLY A 25 -14.32 -9.02 -1.92
C GLY A 25 -14.29 -7.62 -1.28
N GLY A 26 -13.42 -7.39 -0.28
CA GLY A 26 -13.20 -6.09 0.33
C GLY A 26 -12.34 -5.16 -0.51
N THR A 27 -12.39 -3.87 -0.19
CA THR A 27 -11.68 -2.81 -0.93
C THR A 27 -10.60 -2.17 -0.07
N VAL A 28 -9.37 -2.16 -0.56
CA VAL A 28 -8.30 -1.31 -0.02
C VAL A 28 -8.36 0.03 -0.73
N LEU A 29 -8.56 1.10 0.03
CA LEU A 29 -8.59 2.48 -0.44
C LEU A 29 -7.50 3.28 0.26
N ALA A 30 -6.69 4.00 -0.51
CA ALA A 30 -5.63 4.86 -0.05
C ALA A 30 -5.92 6.32 -0.45
N SER A 31 -5.52 7.27 0.40
CA SER A 31 -5.60 8.70 0.11
C SER A 31 -4.26 9.35 0.41
N MET A 32 -3.72 10.08 -0.57
CA MET A 32 -2.39 10.70 -0.48
C MET A 32 -2.39 12.13 -1.06
N PRO A 33 -1.65 13.07 -0.47
CA PRO A 33 -1.32 14.34 -1.11
C PRO A 33 -0.50 14.09 -2.39
N ASN A 34 -0.79 14.82 -3.46
CA ASN A 34 -0.05 14.68 -4.73
C ASN A 34 1.43 15.01 -4.57
N ALA A 35 1.77 15.96 -3.68
CA ALA A 35 3.14 16.35 -3.36
C ALA A 35 3.92 15.27 -2.60
N GLU A 36 3.23 14.28 -2.06
CA GLU A 36 3.80 13.17 -1.27
C GLU A 36 3.83 11.86 -2.08
N GLY A 37 3.81 11.96 -3.41
CA GLY A 37 4.06 10.80 -4.27
C GLY A 37 2.82 9.96 -4.57
N ALA A 38 1.61 10.53 -4.50
CA ALA A 38 0.37 9.78 -4.70
C ALA A 38 0.28 8.99 -6.03
N LYS A 39 0.88 9.49 -7.11
CA LYS A 39 0.94 8.77 -8.40
C LYS A 39 1.84 7.52 -8.30
N SER A 40 2.95 7.62 -7.57
CA SER A 40 3.82 6.46 -7.31
C SER A 40 3.15 5.48 -6.35
N GLY A 41 2.43 5.97 -5.34
CA GLY A 41 1.63 5.13 -4.44
C GLY A 41 0.53 4.35 -5.17
N GLU A 42 -0.17 4.98 -6.12
CA GLU A 42 -1.13 4.29 -7.00
C GLU A 42 -0.45 3.19 -7.83
N ALA A 43 0.72 3.49 -8.41
CA ALA A 43 1.47 2.51 -9.19
C ALA A 43 1.98 1.34 -8.32
N ASP A 44 2.44 1.61 -7.11
CA ASP A 44 2.86 0.58 -6.15
C ASP A 44 1.64 -0.31 -5.77
N LEU A 45 0.47 0.26 -5.43
CA LEU A 45 -0.73 -0.55 -5.16
C LEU A 45 -1.19 -1.34 -6.39
N ALA A 46 -1.08 -0.77 -7.58
CA ALA A 46 -1.45 -1.46 -8.82
C ALA A 46 -0.51 -2.63 -9.14
N GLY A 47 0.79 -2.47 -8.87
CA GLY A 47 1.76 -3.57 -8.99
C GLY A 47 1.44 -4.73 -8.04
N LEU A 48 0.93 -4.43 -6.84
CA LEU A 48 0.63 -5.43 -5.82
C LEU A 48 -0.74 -6.10 -5.98
N ALA A 49 -1.78 -5.33 -6.29
CA ALA A 49 -3.19 -5.76 -6.28
C ALA A 49 -3.85 -5.77 -7.67
N GLY A 50 -3.09 -5.49 -8.73
CA GLY A 50 -3.59 -5.41 -10.10
C GLY A 50 -4.31 -4.11 -10.39
N THR A 51 -5.50 -4.16 -11.00
CA THR A 51 -6.20 -2.94 -11.42
C THR A 51 -6.60 -2.07 -10.23
N VAL A 52 -6.29 -0.77 -10.34
CA VAL A 52 -6.63 0.27 -9.37
C VAL A 52 -7.48 1.33 -10.05
N GLN A 53 -8.51 1.81 -9.34
CA GLN A 53 -9.28 2.99 -9.71
C GLN A 53 -8.74 4.20 -8.96
N HIS A 54 -8.88 5.42 -9.50
CA HIS A 54 -8.46 6.62 -8.79
C HIS A 54 -9.38 7.82 -9.05
N GLN A 55 -9.31 8.79 -8.14
CA GLN A 55 -9.80 10.15 -8.35
C GLN A 55 -8.79 11.14 -7.79
N SER A 56 -8.68 12.31 -8.41
CA SER A 56 -7.83 13.40 -7.93
C SER A 56 -8.62 14.69 -7.83
N LYS A 57 -8.60 15.32 -6.65
CA LYS A 57 -9.23 16.60 -6.38
C LYS A 57 -8.46 17.33 -5.28
N HIS A 58 -8.44 18.66 -5.30
CA HIS A 58 -7.83 19.48 -4.24
C HIS A 58 -6.40 19.09 -3.85
N LYS A 59 -5.54 18.81 -4.85
CA LYS A 59 -4.13 18.39 -4.66
C LYS A 59 -3.95 17.06 -3.90
N CYS A 60 -5.00 16.26 -3.78
CA CYS A 60 -4.95 14.89 -3.28
C CYS A 60 -5.39 13.91 -4.36
N ARG A 61 -4.97 12.65 -4.20
CA ARG A 61 -5.40 11.53 -5.00
C ARG A 61 -5.85 10.41 -4.07
N VAL A 62 -7.03 9.89 -4.35
CA VAL A 62 -7.58 8.68 -3.74
C VAL A 62 -7.51 7.58 -4.78
N PHE A 63 -7.07 6.40 -4.39
CA PHE A 63 -6.99 5.25 -5.27
C PHE A 63 -7.32 3.97 -4.51
N TRP A 64 -7.96 3.01 -5.19
CA TRP A 64 -8.44 1.79 -4.53
C TRP A 64 -8.47 0.59 -5.46
N SER A 65 -8.40 -0.59 -4.85
CA SER A 65 -8.61 -1.88 -5.52
C SER A 65 -9.50 -2.77 -4.67
N THR A 66 -10.24 -3.64 -5.34
CA THR A 66 -11.03 -4.74 -4.77
C THR A 66 -10.45 -6.05 -5.33
N PRO A 67 -9.25 -6.46 -4.88
CA PRO A 67 -8.53 -7.54 -5.53
C PRO A 67 -9.17 -8.89 -5.22
N ASN A 68 -9.15 -9.78 -6.22
CA ASN A 68 -9.28 -11.21 -5.98
C ASN A 68 -7.96 -11.72 -5.40
N ALA A 69 -8.00 -12.71 -4.49
CA ALA A 69 -6.80 -13.31 -3.90
C ALA A 69 -5.81 -13.81 -4.97
N ALA A 70 -6.30 -14.32 -6.11
CA ALA A 70 -5.48 -14.76 -7.23
C ALA A 70 -4.82 -13.61 -8.02
N GLY A 71 -5.29 -12.37 -7.85
CA GLY A 71 -4.74 -11.18 -8.51
C GLY A 71 -3.71 -10.41 -7.66
N ILE A 72 -3.44 -10.88 -6.44
CA ILE A 72 -2.41 -10.29 -5.57
C ILE A 72 -1.08 -10.98 -5.86
N ASP A 73 -0.04 -10.19 -6.13
CA ASP A 73 1.32 -10.70 -6.23
C ASP A 73 1.80 -11.13 -4.84
N GLN A 74 1.78 -12.44 -4.59
CA GLN A 74 2.12 -13.02 -3.29
C GLN A 74 3.61 -12.85 -2.95
N ALA A 75 4.50 -12.80 -3.95
CA ALA A 75 5.92 -12.62 -3.72
C ALA A 75 6.21 -11.17 -3.29
N LEU A 76 5.63 -10.22 -4.02
CA LEU A 76 5.74 -8.79 -3.69
C LEU A 76 5.04 -8.46 -2.36
N LEU A 77 3.92 -9.12 -2.06
CA LEU A 77 3.22 -8.99 -0.78
C LEU A 77 4.14 -9.39 0.38
N ALA A 78 4.80 -10.55 0.28
CA ALA A 78 5.73 -11.03 1.30
C ALA A 78 6.94 -10.11 1.46
N GLU A 79 7.52 -9.62 0.35
CA GLU A 79 8.62 -8.64 0.36
C GLU A 79 8.23 -7.38 1.13
N TRP A 80 7.05 -6.82 0.86
CA TRP A 80 6.63 -5.56 1.47
C TRP A 80 6.19 -5.72 2.92
N LEU A 81 5.64 -6.87 3.32
CA LEU A 81 5.39 -7.17 4.73
C LEU A 81 6.71 -7.20 5.54
N ALA A 82 7.81 -7.64 4.93
CA ALA A 82 9.11 -7.66 5.59
C ALA A 82 9.71 -6.25 5.84
N LEU A 83 9.25 -5.22 5.12
CA LEU A 83 9.70 -3.84 5.33
C LEU A 83 9.27 -3.27 6.69
N ASP A 84 8.14 -3.74 7.23
CA ASP A 84 7.58 -3.37 8.55
C ASP A 84 7.89 -4.42 9.63
N ALA A 85 8.79 -5.36 9.35
CA ALA A 85 9.22 -6.34 10.34
C ALA A 85 10.02 -5.64 11.46
N PRO A 86 9.75 -5.95 12.75
CA PRO A 86 10.58 -5.49 13.85
C PRO A 86 12.05 -5.83 13.60
N ARG A 87 12.94 -4.87 13.85
CA ARG A 87 14.38 -5.08 13.77
C ARG A 87 14.95 -5.11 15.17
N GLU A 88 15.74 -6.14 15.46
CA GLU A 88 16.55 -6.15 16.67
C GLU A 88 17.59 -5.02 16.59
N ILE A 89 17.69 -4.24 17.66
CA ILE A 89 18.77 -3.27 17.82
C ILE A 89 19.87 -4.00 18.57
N VAL A 90 21.02 -4.22 17.93
CA VAL A 90 22.21 -4.77 18.60
C VAL A 90 22.79 -3.67 19.48
N ASP A 91 22.94 -4.00 20.77
CA ASP A 91 23.52 -3.18 21.84
C ASP A 91 22.86 -1.80 22.02
N GLY A 92 21.86 -1.76 22.89
CA GLY A 92 21.32 -0.51 23.41
C GLY A 92 22.39 0.29 24.14
N TYR A 93 22.61 1.52 23.69
CA TYR A 93 23.25 2.57 24.49
C TYR A 93 22.32 3.77 24.55
#